data_AF-A0A920JG58-F1
#
_entry.id   AF-A0A920JG58-F1
#
_cell.length_a   1.000
_cell.length_b   1.000
_cell.length_c   1.000
_cell.angle_alpha   90.00
_cell.angle_beta   90.00
_cell.angle_gamma   90.00
#
_symmetry.space_group_name_H-M   'P 1'
#
loop_
_entity.id
_entity.type
_entity.pdbx_description
1 polymer ?
#
loop_
_entity_poly.entity_id
_entity_poly.type
_entity_poly.pdbx_seq_one_letter_code
_entity_poly.pdbx_strand_id
1 'polypeptide(L)' 'MVSIRPVTEVTESLTDAYRVLIPQLSSSSNPPTGEALQRIIESDSAQILIAEDKEW' A
#
# COMPACT_ATOMS: atom_id res chain seq x y z
N MET A 1 -12.73 -10.58 9.49
CA MET A 1 -13.62 -9.43 9.16
C MET A 1 -12.77 -8.33 8.54
N VAL A 2 -13.04 -7.95 7.29
CA VAL A 2 -12.22 -6.98 6.54
C VAL A 2 -12.59 -5.54 6.89
N SER A 3 -11.58 -4.72 7.16
CA SER A 3 -11.66 -3.28 7.38
C SER A 3 -10.88 -2.55 6.31
N ILE A 4 -11.45 -1.49 5.75
CA ILE A 4 -10.79 -0.64 4.74
C ILE A 4 -10.54 0.74 5.35
N ARG A 5 -9.32 1.26 5.22
CA ARG A 5 -8.96 2.60 5.72
C ARG A 5 -8.01 3.33 4.77
N PRO A 6 -8.05 4.68 4.74
CA PRO A 6 -7.02 5.48 4.10
C PRO A 6 -5.70 5.37 4.87
N VAL A 7 -4.60 5.44 4.12
CA VAL A 7 -3.25 5.48 4.66
C VAL A 7 -2.78 6.93 4.69
N THR A 8 -2.30 7.38 5.84
CA THR A 8 -1.76 8.73 6.05
C THR A 8 -0.26 8.74 6.33
N GLU A 9 0.36 7.57 6.50
CA GLU A 9 1.78 7.42 6.81
C GLU A 9 2.34 6.14 6.16
N VAL A 10 3.57 6.21 5.66
CA VAL A 10 4.28 5.05 5.12
C VAL A 10 4.91 4.26 6.27
N THR A 11 4.42 3.05 6.49
CA THR A 11 5.00 2.10 7.45
C THR A 11 5.76 0.98 6.76
N GLU A 12 6.65 0.30 7.48
CA GLU A 12 7.36 -0.88 6.95
C GLU A 12 6.36 -1.96 6.49
N SER A 13 5.33 -2.23 7.29
CA SER A 13 4.26 -3.18 6.97
C SER A 13 3.54 -2.85 5.65
N LEU A 14 3.37 -1.56 5.34
CA LEU A 14 2.80 -1.13 4.05
C LEU A 14 3.74 -1.48 2.91
N THR A 15 5.03 -1.16 3.03
CA THR A 15 6.02 -1.46 1.97
C THR A 15 6.19 -2.97 1.74
N ASP A 16 6.17 -3.76 2.81
CA ASP A 16 6.24 -5.23 2.72
C ASP A 16 4.97 -5.82 2.10
N ALA A 17 3.79 -5.30 2.44
CA ALA A 17 2.55 -5.71 1.81
C ALA A 17 2.57 -5.45 0.30
N TYR A 18 3.01 -4.26 -0.14
CA TYR A 18 3.15 -3.97 -1.58
C TYR A 18 4.16 -4.91 -2.26
N ARG A 19 5.27 -5.24 -1.59
CA ARG A 19 6.27 -6.18 -2.12
C ARG A 19 5.69 -7.58 -2.36
N VAL A 20 4.79 -8.03 -1.49
CA VAL A 20 4.13 -9.34 -1.61
C VAL A 20 2.97 -9.31 -2.61
N LEU A 21 2.17 -8.24 -2.64
CA LEU A 21 0.91 -8.18 -3.38
C LEU A 21 1.09 -7.78 -4.85
N ILE A 22 1.96 -6.83 -5.17
CA ILE A 22 2.10 -6.31 -6.55
C ILE A 22 2.48 -7.41 -7.56
N PRO A 23 3.43 -8.31 -7.28
CA PRO A 23 3.77 -9.40 -8.20
C PRO A 23 2.60 -10.35 -8.51
N GLN A 24 1.61 -10.44 -7.61
CA GLN A 24 0.42 -11.27 -7.80
C GLN A 24 -0.62 -10.59 -8.72
N LEU A 25 -0.62 -9.26 -8.77
CA LEU A 25 -1.52 -8.48 -9.61
C LEU A 25 -0.97 -8.29 -11.03
N SER A 26 0.35 -8.10 -11.15
CA SER A 26 1.00 -7.85 -12.44
C SER A 26 2.45 -8.31 -12.39
N SER A 27 2.81 -9.23 -13.29
CA SER A 27 4.17 -9.74 -13.43
C SER A 27 5.18 -8.73 -14.01
N SER A 28 4.69 -7.61 -14.57
CA SER A 28 5.52 -6.57 -15.19
C SER A 28 5.65 -5.31 -14.33
N SER A 29 4.90 -5.23 -13.23
CA SER A 29 4.93 -4.08 -12.33
C SER A 29 5.84 -4.37 -11.14
N ASN A 30 6.74 -3.43 -10.85
CA ASN A 30 7.55 -3.50 -9.64
C ASN A 30 6.79 -2.86 -8.46
N PRO A 31 6.93 -3.40 -7.24
CA PRO A 31 6.38 -2.75 -6.07
C PRO A 31 7.02 -1.38 -5.87
N PRO A 32 6.24 -0.35 -5.48
CA PRO A 32 6.76 0.98 -5.21
C PRO A 32 7.70 0.98 -4.00
N THR A 33 8.65 1.91 -3.98
CA THR A 33 9.50 2.16 -2.81
C THR A 33 8.76 2.96 -1.75
N GLY A 34 9.26 2.98 -0.51
CA GLY A 34 8.70 3.80 0.57
C GLY A 34 8.64 5.29 0.21
N GLU A 35 9.69 5.83 -0.42
CA GLU A 35 9.69 7.22 -0.91
C GLU A 35 8.64 7.48 -1.99
N ALA A 36 8.38 6.51 -2.87
CA ALA A 36 7.34 6.64 -3.88
C ALA A 36 5.94 6.62 -3.25
N LEU A 37 5.71 5.75 -2.26
CA LEU A 37 4.47 5.72 -1.49
C LEU A 37 4.26 7.03 -0.73
N GLN A 38 5.31 7.59 -0.14
CA GLN A 38 5.25 8.87 0.58
C GLN A 38 4.76 9.99 -0.35
N ARG A 39 5.33 10.09 -1.56
CA ARG A 39 4.89 11.05 -2.57
C ARG A 39 3.43 10.87 -2.99
N ILE A 40 2.92 9.64 -2.98
CA ILE A 40 1.51 9.37 -3.30
C ILE A 40 0.61 9.85 -2.17
N ILE A 41 0.98 9.61 -0.91
CA ILE A 41 0.22 10.05 0.27
C ILE A 41 0.20 11.58 0.38
N GLU A 42 1.31 12.25 0.06
CA GLU A 42 1.42 13.72 0.08
C GLU A 42 0.73 14.39 -1.12
N SER A 43 0.32 13.62 -2.13
CA SER A 43 -0.32 14.14 -3.32
C SER A 43 -1.81 14.34 -3.11
N ASP A 44 -2.31 15.55 -3.36
CA ASP A 44 -3.74 15.86 -3.34
C ASP A 44 -4.53 15.13 -4.45
N SER A 45 -3.83 14.56 -5.43
CA SER A 45 -4.44 13.87 -6.59
C SER A 45 -4.53 12.35 -6.43
N ALA A 46 -4.06 11.79 -5.32
CA ALA A 46 -4.06 10.34 -5.10
C ALA A 46 -4.36 9.96 -3.64
N GLN A 47 -4.89 8.77 -3.42
CA GLN A 47 -5.12 8.23 -2.09
C GLN A 47 -4.82 6.73 -2.07
N ILE A 48 -4.12 6.28 -1.03
CA ILE A 48 -3.87 4.87 -0.78
C ILE A 48 -4.92 4.35 0.20
N LEU A 49 -5.59 3.26 -0.17
CA LEU A 49 -6.52 2.52 0.68
C LEU A 49 -5.92 1.14 0.96
N ILE A 50 -5.99 0.70 2.21
CA ILE A 50 -5.62 -0.66 2.59
C ILE A 50 -6.83 -1.41 3.12
N ALA A 51 -6.87 -2.71 2.83
CA ALA A 51 -7.81 -3.65 3.40
C ALA A 51 -7.05 -4.60 4.34
N GLU A 52 -7.45 -4.61 5.61
CA GLU A 52 -6.88 -5.47 6.66
C GLU A 52 -7.97 -6.40 7.17
N ASP A 53 -7.70 -7.70 7.28
CA ASP A 53 -8.58 -8.61 8.00
C ASP A 53 -8.22 -8.60 9.49
N LYS A 54 -9.20 -8.30 10.34
CA LYS A 54 -9.02 -8.17 11.79
C LYS A 54 -8.80 -9.50 12.54
N GLU A 55 -8.82 -10.64 11.85
CA GLU A 55 -8.70 -11.97 12.48
C GLU A 55 -7.31 -12.59 12.33
N TRP A 56 -6.28 -11.78 12.05
CA TRP A 56 -4.88 -12.19 12.00
C TRP A 56 -4.06 -11.51 13.08
#